data_AF-I3Y601-F1
#
_entry.id   AF-I3Y601-F1
#
_cell.length_a   1.000
_cell.length_b   1.000
_cell.length_c   1.000
_cell.angle_alpha   90.00
_cell.angle_beta   90.00
_cell.angle_gamma   90.00
#
_symmetry.space_group_name_H-M   'P 1'
#
loop_
_entity.id
_entity.type
_entity.pdbx_description
1 polymer ?
#
loop_
_entity_poly.entity_id
_entity_poly.type
_entity_poly.pdbx_seq_one_letter_code
_entity_poly.pdbx_strand_id
1 'polypeptide(L)'
;MFESIALGLVAAMERMDSMTVTGLFVVAMILLFVGALLMLARGRAIAFYESTPTLLTTLGILGTFLGIAIGLLEFDATRVESSIPLLLDGLKIAFTTSIVGILLSTCLRLALVLRRGRPLAADDAGEDATLPADASDLSTLFLRQSQLAEAQLATTRQLADQVAHLDERLIQTLEIQHAQHLDALRSFAEQLSEMGSRQLIAALESVIRDFNRNLGEQFGENFRRLDHSVEQLLLWQDQYREHMDALGQQLDLAIQGVASSQSSLQALTQQARQISTHIEDQEATMISLRREGMELESLLGSIAELRDKAREAFPAIDQRLKVMLETIENAVLAAIGTQQRLGNLGAEDGHFTSHRQEFAARAHA
;
A
#
# COMPACT_ATOMS: atom_id res chain seq x y z
N MET A 1 -43.80 -11.99 27.09
CA MET A 1 -44.77 -11.56 26.05
C MET A 1 -44.32 -10.28 25.36
N PHE A 2 -43.88 -9.25 26.10
CA PHE A 2 -43.33 -8.02 25.50
C PHE A 2 -42.01 -8.23 24.74
N GLU A 3 -41.09 -9.06 25.24
CA GLU A 3 -39.83 -9.37 24.53
C GLU A 3 -40.05 -10.14 23.22
N SER A 4 -41.05 -11.04 23.13
CA SER A 4 -41.31 -11.76 21.88
C SER A 4 -41.99 -10.87 20.83
N ILE A 5 -42.77 -9.88 21.27
CA ILE A 5 -43.34 -8.85 20.38
C ILE A 5 -42.24 -7.91 19.90
N ALA A 6 -41.33 -7.49 20.79
CA ALA A 6 -40.20 -6.64 20.43
C ALA A 6 -39.24 -7.35 19.45
N LEU A 7 -38.85 -8.60 19.72
CA LEU A 7 -38.03 -9.38 18.79
C LEU A 7 -38.75 -9.65 17.46
N GLY A 8 -40.06 -9.94 17.50
CA GLY A 8 -40.85 -10.13 16.29
C GLY A 8 -40.95 -8.86 15.43
N LEU A 9 -41.01 -7.69 16.08
CA LEU A 9 -41.08 -6.39 15.42
C LEU A 9 -39.73 -6.01 14.82
N VAL A 10 -38.62 -6.24 15.54
CA VAL A 10 -37.24 -6.02 15.04
C VAL A 10 -36.92 -6.95 13.87
N ALA A 11 -37.26 -8.25 13.96
CA ALA A 11 -37.04 -9.20 12.88
C ALA A 11 -37.91 -8.92 11.63
N ALA A 12 -39.09 -8.32 11.81
CA ALA A 12 -39.92 -7.84 10.71
C ALA A 12 -39.34 -6.57 10.08
N MET A 13 -38.75 -5.67 10.88
CA MET A 13 -38.09 -4.46 10.41
C MET A 13 -36.78 -4.75 9.66
N GLU A 14 -35.98 -5.72 10.09
CA GLU A 14 -34.74 -6.15 9.39
C GLU A 14 -34.99 -6.79 8.02
N ARG A 15 -36.20 -7.28 7.76
CA ARG A 15 -36.57 -7.96 6.52
C ARG A 15 -37.15 -7.04 5.45
N MET A 16 -37.52 -5.81 5.81
CA MET A 16 -38.17 -4.87 4.91
C MET A 16 -37.20 -3.78 4.48
N ASP A 17 -36.94 -3.71 3.17
CA ASP A 17 -36.16 -2.63 2.57
C ASP A 17 -36.83 -1.27 2.86
N SER A 18 -36.04 -0.27 3.18
CA SER A 18 -36.47 1.06 3.66
C SER A 18 -37.46 1.73 2.68
N MET A 19 -37.26 1.49 1.38
CA MET A 19 -38.14 1.96 0.31
C MET A 19 -39.55 1.33 0.37
N THR A 20 -39.67 0.06 0.76
CA THR A 20 -40.95 -0.67 0.82
C THR A 20 -41.81 -0.23 2.00
N VAL A 21 -41.19 0.03 3.16
CA VAL A 21 -41.87 0.55 4.36
C VAL A 21 -42.47 1.92 4.07
N THR A 22 -41.68 2.79 3.43
CA THR A 22 -42.12 4.14 3.02
C THR A 22 -43.30 4.08 2.06
N GLY A 23 -43.22 3.23 1.04
CA GLY A 23 -44.29 3.04 0.06
C GLY A 23 -45.60 2.60 0.71
N LEU A 24 -45.54 1.68 1.68
CA LEU A 24 -46.72 1.21 2.40
C LEU A 24 -47.38 2.33 3.22
N PHE A 25 -46.59 3.13 3.95
CA PHE A 25 -47.11 4.24 4.74
C PHE A 25 -47.76 5.32 3.87
N VAL A 26 -47.10 5.70 2.77
CA VAL A 26 -47.64 6.69 1.83
C VAL A 26 -48.94 6.20 1.19
N VAL A 27 -49.01 4.92 0.78
CA VAL A 27 -50.24 4.32 0.23
C VAL A 27 -51.35 4.30 1.28
N ALA A 28 -51.06 3.91 2.53
CA ALA A 28 -52.03 3.94 3.61
C ALA A 28 -52.57 5.35 3.88
N MET A 29 -51.70 6.36 3.83
CA MET A 29 -52.04 7.77 3.98
C MET A 29 -52.92 8.29 2.85
N ILE A 30 -52.61 7.93 1.60
CA ILE A 30 -53.43 8.27 0.43
C ILE A 30 -54.81 7.59 0.52
N LEU A 31 -54.87 6.31 0.90
CA LEU A 31 -56.14 5.60 1.09
C LEU A 31 -57.01 6.25 2.16
N LEU A 32 -56.40 6.64 3.28
CA LEU A 32 -57.07 7.33 4.38
C LEU A 32 -57.59 8.71 3.95
N PHE A 33 -56.79 9.47 3.19
CA PHE A 33 -57.18 10.76 2.61
C PHE A 33 -58.32 10.64 1.60
N VAL A 34 -58.22 9.70 0.64
CA VAL A 34 -59.27 9.46 -0.36
C VAL A 34 -60.55 8.98 0.32
N GLY A 35 -60.45 8.08 1.30
CA GLY A 35 -61.59 7.60 2.09
C GLY A 35 -62.29 8.74 2.82
N ALA A 36 -61.53 9.65 3.45
CA ALA A 36 -62.09 10.82 4.10
C ALA A 36 -62.75 11.79 3.12
N LEU A 37 -62.17 11.99 1.93
CA LEU A 37 -62.74 12.85 0.89
C LEU A 37 -64.04 12.26 0.31
N LEU A 38 -64.12 10.93 0.18
CA LEU A 38 -65.31 10.20 -0.29
C LEU A 38 -66.44 10.23 0.75
N MET A 39 -66.10 10.08 2.04
CA MET A 39 -67.06 10.21 3.15
C MET A 39 -67.53 11.66 3.32
N LEU A 40 -66.64 12.62 3.16
CA LEU A 40 -66.96 14.05 3.11
C LEU A 40 -67.94 14.32 1.97
N ALA A 41 -67.68 13.84 0.75
CA ALA A 41 -68.59 13.98 -0.40
C ALA A 41 -69.96 13.31 -0.17
N ARG A 42 -70.00 12.16 0.51
CA ARG A 42 -71.25 11.44 0.84
C ARG A 42 -71.99 11.95 2.08
N GLY A 43 -71.44 12.92 2.81
CA GLY A 43 -72.06 13.50 4.01
C GLY A 43 -72.29 12.51 5.15
N ARG A 44 -71.57 11.38 5.17
CA ARG A 44 -71.65 10.33 6.19
C ARG A 44 -70.36 10.28 7.00
N ALA A 45 -70.47 9.87 8.26
CA ALA A 45 -69.35 9.75 9.22
C ALA A 45 -68.59 11.06 9.48
N ILE A 46 -69.30 12.07 10.02
CA ILE A 46 -68.77 13.39 10.39
C ILE A 46 -67.51 13.29 11.25
N ALA A 47 -67.56 12.45 12.29
CA ALA A 47 -66.43 12.22 13.19
C ALA A 47 -65.19 11.65 12.48
N PHE A 48 -65.36 10.88 11.40
CA PHE A 48 -64.24 10.25 10.69
C PHE A 48 -63.45 11.27 9.88
N TYR A 49 -64.11 12.07 9.02
CA TYR A 49 -63.37 13.05 8.22
C TYR A 49 -62.85 14.24 9.04
N GLU A 50 -63.47 14.58 10.19
CA GLU A 50 -62.95 15.63 11.09
C GLU A 50 -61.70 15.19 11.85
N SER A 51 -61.57 13.89 12.17
CA SER A 51 -60.40 13.32 12.87
C SER A 51 -59.28 12.88 11.92
N THR A 52 -59.60 12.62 10.64
CA THR A 52 -58.64 12.17 9.61
C THR A 52 -57.42 13.08 9.47
N PRO A 53 -57.51 14.43 9.44
CA PRO A 53 -56.31 15.26 9.34
C PRO A 53 -55.33 15.04 10.50
N THR A 54 -55.85 14.89 11.72
CA THR A 54 -55.01 14.60 12.89
C THR A 54 -54.37 13.21 12.77
N LEU A 55 -55.13 12.19 12.36
CA LEU A 55 -54.60 10.84 12.11
C LEU A 55 -53.49 10.83 11.05
N LEU A 56 -53.63 11.64 10.00
CA LEU A 56 -52.67 11.71 8.91
C LEU A 56 -51.36 12.40 9.33
N THR A 57 -51.45 13.41 10.19
CA THR A 57 -50.28 14.02 10.83
C THR A 57 -49.62 13.04 11.81
N THR A 58 -50.38 12.35 12.65
CA THR A 58 -49.84 11.34 13.58
C THR A 58 -49.19 10.18 12.84
N LEU A 59 -49.77 9.73 11.71
CA LEU A 59 -49.19 8.68 10.88
C LEU A 59 -47.91 9.14 10.17
N GLY A 60 -47.82 10.42 9.76
CA GLY A 60 -46.59 11.02 9.25
C GLY A 60 -45.48 11.13 10.32
N ILE A 61 -45.84 11.49 11.56
CA ILE A 61 -44.90 11.51 12.70
C ILE A 61 -44.42 10.08 13.01
N LEU A 62 -45.31 9.09 13.01
CA LEU A 62 -44.96 7.68 13.20
C LEU A 62 -43.98 7.18 12.12
N GLY A 63 -44.21 7.53 10.85
CA GLY A 63 -43.30 7.23 9.75
C GLY A 63 -41.91 7.87 9.93
N THR A 64 -41.85 9.06 10.54
CA THR A 64 -40.58 9.74 10.86
C THR A 64 -39.77 8.95 11.89
N PHE A 65 -40.41 8.55 12.99
CA PHE A 65 -39.76 7.76 14.03
C PHE A 65 -39.31 6.39 13.52
N LEU A 66 -40.11 5.76 12.64
CA LEU A 66 -39.77 4.48 12.05
C LEU A 66 -38.58 4.58 11.09
N GLY A 67 -38.53 5.61 10.24
CA GLY A 67 -37.41 5.83 9.31
C GLY A 67 -36.08 6.10 10.02
N ILE A 68 -36.11 6.87 11.10
CA ILE A 68 -34.93 7.10 11.95
C ILE A 68 -34.51 5.81 12.65
N ALA A 69 -35.45 5.01 13.16
CA ALA A 69 -35.15 3.74 13.81
C ALA A 69 -34.49 2.75 12.84
N ILE A 70 -34.97 2.63 11.60
CA ILE A 70 -34.35 1.79 10.55
C ILE A 70 -32.93 2.29 10.24
N GLY A 71 -32.75 3.61 10.04
CA GLY A 71 -31.42 4.18 9.76
C GLY A 71 -30.41 4.02 10.90
N LEU A 72 -30.88 3.91 12.16
CA LEU A 72 -30.02 3.66 13.32
C LEU A 72 -29.74 2.17 13.54
N LEU A 73 -30.65 1.27 13.17
CA LEU A 73 -30.44 -0.18 13.29
C LEU A 73 -29.29 -0.66 12.39
N GLU A 74 -29.08 0.01 11.25
CA GLU A 74 -28.03 -0.34 10.30
C GLU A 74 -26.74 0.49 10.48
N PHE A 75 -26.69 1.36 11.50
CA PHE A 75 -25.53 2.21 11.77
C PHE A 75 -24.43 1.46 12.54
N ASP A 76 -23.27 1.28 11.91
CA ASP A 76 -22.09 0.67 12.53
C ASP A 76 -21.10 1.75 13.01
N ALA A 77 -20.97 1.90 14.32
CA ALA A 77 -20.05 2.85 14.95
C ALA A 77 -18.56 2.56 14.66
N THR A 78 -18.23 1.34 14.22
CA THR A 78 -16.86 0.96 13.87
C THR A 78 -16.49 1.30 12.41
N ARG A 79 -17.50 1.53 11.56
CA ARG A 79 -17.34 1.86 10.13
C ARG A 79 -18.23 3.03 9.75
N VAL A 80 -17.83 4.21 10.20
CA VAL A 80 -18.62 5.43 10.07
C VAL A 80 -18.77 5.85 8.60
N GLU A 81 -17.72 5.73 7.76
CA GLU A 81 -17.80 6.17 6.35
C GLU A 81 -18.82 5.37 5.51
N SER A 82 -18.98 4.07 5.79
CA SER A 82 -19.99 3.24 5.09
C SER A 82 -21.39 3.37 5.69
N SER A 83 -21.49 3.80 6.95
CA SER A 83 -22.76 3.88 7.69
C SER A 83 -23.47 5.23 7.52
N ILE A 84 -22.74 6.31 7.19
CA ILE A 84 -23.34 7.64 6.93
C ILE A 84 -24.33 7.63 5.75
N PRO A 85 -24.02 7.06 4.57
CA PRO A 85 -24.96 7.02 3.45
C PRO A 85 -26.27 6.31 3.78
N LEU A 86 -26.21 5.25 4.59
CA LEU A 86 -27.35 4.43 5.00
C LEU A 86 -28.25 5.15 6.01
N LEU A 87 -27.63 5.82 6.99
CA LEU A 87 -28.33 6.70 7.94
C LEU A 87 -29.02 7.87 7.25
N LEU A 88 -28.37 8.45 6.22
CA LEU A 88 -28.96 9.50 5.40
C LEU A 88 -30.17 9.01 4.59
N ASP A 89 -30.19 7.75 4.18
CA ASP A 89 -31.32 7.18 3.45
C ASP A 89 -32.54 6.96 4.35
N GLY A 90 -32.35 6.41 5.55
CA GLY A 90 -33.39 6.32 6.58
C GLY A 90 -33.94 7.69 6.99
N LEU A 91 -33.08 8.71 7.05
CA LEU A 91 -33.48 10.08 7.34
C LEU A 91 -34.29 10.72 6.18
N LYS A 92 -33.90 10.51 4.92
CA LYS A 92 -34.67 10.98 3.74
C LYS A 92 -36.08 10.42 3.74
N ILE A 93 -36.22 9.16 4.13
CA ILE A 93 -37.49 8.45 4.25
C ILE A 93 -38.35 9.04 5.37
N ALA A 94 -37.74 9.27 6.53
CA ALA A 94 -38.40 9.89 7.67
C ALA A 94 -38.98 11.28 7.31
N PHE A 95 -38.21 12.10 6.60
CA PHE A 95 -38.69 13.41 6.14
C PHE A 95 -39.82 13.31 5.10
N THR A 96 -39.70 12.39 4.13
CA THR A 96 -40.68 12.27 3.04
C THR A 96 -42.07 11.87 3.57
N THR A 97 -42.14 10.92 4.51
CA THR A 97 -43.42 10.50 5.12
C THR A 97 -44.08 11.62 5.94
N SER A 98 -43.29 12.42 6.65
CA SER A 98 -43.78 13.59 7.41
C SER A 98 -44.34 14.68 6.50
N ILE A 99 -43.60 15.02 5.43
CA ILE A 99 -44.01 16.03 4.45
C ILE A 99 -45.35 15.63 3.81
N VAL A 100 -45.48 14.38 3.38
CA VAL A 100 -46.73 13.85 2.81
C VAL A 100 -47.87 13.94 3.84
N GLY A 101 -47.65 13.56 5.10
CA GLY A 101 -48.68 13.62 6.14
C GLY A 101 -49.17 15.01 6.49
N ILE A 102 -48.25 15.95 6.61
CA ILE A 102 -48.58 17.35 6.88
C ILE A 102 -49.30 17.96 5.67
N LEU A 103 -48.84 17.67 4.45
CA LEU A 103 -49.42 18.22 3.23
C LEU A 103 -50.85 17.72 3.00
N LEU A 104 -51.09 16.41 3.10
CA LEU A 104 -52.44 15.87 2.96
C LEU A 104 -53.35 16.30 4.13
N SER A 105 -52.83 16.42 5.36
CA SER A 105 -53.60 16.88 6.52
C SER A 105 -54.05 18.33 6.36
N THR A 106 -53.13 19.19 5.89
CA THR A 106 -53.41 20.60 5.62
C THR A 106 -54.41 20.75 4.48
N CYS A 107 -54.26 19.97 3.41
CA CYS A 107 -55.20 19.95 2.30
C CYS A 107 -56.61 19.55 2.74
N LEU A 108 -56.72 18.51 3.59
CA LEU A 108 -58.01 18.06 4.11
C LEU A 108 -58.64 19.08 5.06
N ARG A 109 -57.86 19.69 5.96
CA ARG A 109 -58.33 20.79 6.84
C ARG A 109 -58.87 21.96 6.04
N LEU A 110 -58.16 22.35 4.97
CA LEU A 110 -58.61 23.41 4.07
C LEU A 110 -59.93 23.04 3.40
N ALA A 111 -60.06 21.82 2.86
CA ALA A 111 -61.29 21.33 2.25
C ALA A 111 -62.50 21.33 3.22
N LEU A 112 -62.27 21.04 4.51
CA LEU A 112 -63.31 21.09 5.55
C LEU A 112 -63.75 22.52 5.87
N VAL A 113 -62.82 23.47 5.95
CA VAL A 113 -63.12 24.88 6.23
C VAL A 113 -63.94 25.50 5.10
N LEU A 114 -63.58 25.26 3.83
CA LEU A 114 -64.31 25.80 2.68
C LEU A 114 -65.77 25.29 2.60
N ARG A 115 -66.08 24.09 3.12
CA ARG A 115 -67.44 23.55 3.13
C ARG A 115 -68.31 24.01 4.31
N ARG A 116 -67.72 24.49 5.40
CA ARG A 116 -68.46 24.87 6.65
C ARG A 116 -69.05 26.29 6.60
N GLY A 117 -68.71 27.10 5.60
CA GLY A 117 -69.10 28.52 5.48
C GLY A 117 -70.53 28.83 5.01
N ARG A 118 -71.56 28.10 5.45
CA ARG A 118 -72.98 28.40 5.12
C ARG A 118 -73.76 28.71 6.40
N PRO A 119 -73.91 29.98 6.82
CA PRO A 119 -74.51 30.33 8.11
C PRO A 119 -76.04 30.35 8.05
N LEU A 120 -76.68 29.70 9.03
CA LEU A 120 -78.10 29.85 9.40
C LEU A 120 -78.20 31.05 10.37
N ALA A 121 -79.11 31.99 10.09
CA ALA A 121 -79.46 33.11 10.96
C ALA A 121 -80.82 32.86 11.63
N ALA A 122 -80.88 33.07 12.95
CA ALA A 122 -82.06 33.14 13.81
C ALA A 122 -81.63 33.83 15.12
N ASP A 123 -82.40 34.59 15.87
CA ASP A 123 -83.71 35.26 15.75
C ASP A 123 -83.95 35.83 17.16
N ASP A 124 -84.18 37.12 17.32
CA ASP A 124 -84.46 37.73 18.63
C ASP A 124 -85.57 38.78 18.43
N ALA A 125 -86.80 38.35 18.68
CA ALA A 125 -88.05 39.10 18.59
C ALA A 125 -88.58 39.50 19.99
N GLY A 126 -89.37 40.58 20.03
CA GLY A 126 -90.36 40.92 21.08
C GLY A 126 -89.88 41.92 22.14
N GLU A 127 -90.63 42.95 22.58
CA GLU A 127 -92.08 43.13 22.63
C GLU A 127 -92.51 44.61 22.57
N ASP A 128 -93.61 44.84 21.85
CA ASP A 128 -94.48 46.02 21.87
C ASP A 128 -95.27 46.12 23.18
N ALA A 129 -95.50 47.34 23.68
CA ALA A 129 -96.78 47.70 24.32
C ALA A 129 -96.95 49.23 24.45
N THR A 130 -97.70 49.75 23.47
CA THR A 130 -98.49 51.00 23.40
C THR A 130 -98.77 51.84 24.67
N LEU A 131 -98.63 53.16 24.48
CA LEU A 131 -99.02 54.29 25.33
C LEU A 131 -100.55 54.36 25.57
N PRO A 132 -100.99 55.07 26.62
CA PRO A 132 -101.66 56.36 26.34
C PRO A 132 -101.17 57.52 27.22
N ALA A 133 -101.11 58.69 26.60
CA ALA A 133 -100.70 59.96 27.17
C ALA A 133 -101.75 60.53 28.14
N ASP A 134 -101.29 61.02 29.29
CA ASP A 134 -102.01 61.98 30.12
C ASP A 134 -101.10 63.20 30.41
N ALA A 135 -101.59 64.39 30.08
CA ALA A 135 -100.79 65.59 29.85
C ALA A 135 -100.51 66.43 31.12
N SER A 136 -100.64 65.84 32.32
CA SER A 136 -100.26 66.46 33.59
C SER A 136 -98.92 65.96 34.15
N ASP A 137 -98.26 65.01 33.49
CA ASP A 137 -97.10 64.28 34.02
C ASP A 137 -95.74 64.78 33.47
N LEU A 138 -95.73 65.81 32.60
CA LEU A 138 -94.52 66.26 31.92
C LEU A 138 -93.58 67.05 32.85
N SER A 139 -94.12 67.83 33.79
CA SER A 139 -93.33 68.59 34.77
C SER A 139 -92.78 67.70 35.89
N THR A 140 -93.54 66.69 36.31
CA THR A 140 -93.12 65.64 37.25
C THR A 140 -92.08 64.71 36.62
N LEU A 141 -92.24 64.36 35.34
CA LEU A 141 -91.23 63.62 34.58
C LEU A 141 -89.95 64.45 34.38
N PHE A 142 -90.05 65.74 34.09
CA PHE A 142 -88.88 66.62 33.92
C PHE A 142 -88.10 66.80 35.23
N LEU A 143 -88.79 66.98 36.37
CA LEU A 143 -88.16 67.04 37.69
C LEU A 143 -87.53 65.69 38.10
N ARG A 144 -88.18 64.58 37.76
CA ARG A 144 -87.63 63.24 38.02
C ARG A 144 -86.42 62.97 37.11
N GLN A 145 -86.44 63.44 35.87
CA GLN A 145 -85.33 63.35 34.94
C GLN A 145 -84.15 64.23 35.37
N SER A 146 -84.39 65.45 35.88
CA SER A 146 -83.33 66.32 36.40
C SER A 146 -82.69 65.73 37.66
N GLN A 147 -83.49 65.18 38.58
CA GLN A 147 -82.98 64.46 39.75
C GLN A 147 -82.16 63.22 39.38
N LEU A 148 -82.61 62.45 38.38
CA LEU A 148 -81.85 61.32 37.85
C LEU A 148 -80.55 61.76 37.18
N ALA A 149 -80.56 62.86 36.42
CA ALA A 149 -79.35 63.41 35.80
C ALA A 149 -78.35 63.94 36.84
N GLU A 150 -78.81 64.60 37.90
CA GLU A 150 -77.97 65.03 39.03
C GLU A 150 -77.39 63.85 39.80
N ALA A 151 -78.20 62.83 40.08
CA ALA A 151 -77.73 61.58 40.68
C ALA A 151 -76.70 60.88 39.78
N GLN A 152 -76.93 60.82 38.47
CA GLN A 152 -75.97 60.28 37.50
C GLN A 152 -74.67 61.08 37.49
N LEU A 153 -74.72 62.42 37.47
CA LEU A 153 -73.52 63.27 37.53
C LEU A 153 -72.74 63.11 38.84
N ALA A 154 -73.41 62.91 39.97
CA ALA A 154 -72.76 62.62 41.24
C ALA A 154 -72.06 61.25 41.20
N THR A 155 -72.72 60.22 40.65
CA THR A 155 -72.11 58.89 40.50
C THR A 155 -70.94 58.87 39.51
N THR A 156 -71.01 59.62 38.41
CA THR A 156 -69.91 59.70 37.43
C THR A 156 -68.72 60.46 37.97
N ARG A 157 -68.93 61.52 38.77
CA ARG A 157 -67.84 62.20 39.50
C ARG A 157 -67.18 61.27 40.52
N GLN A 158 -67.96 60.52 41.29
CA GLN A 158 -67.41 59.55 42.23
C GLN A 158 -66.62 58.45 41.52
N LEU A 159 -67.08 57.97 40.36
CA LEU A 159 -66.34 57.01 39.54
C LEU A 159 -65.05 57.63 38.98
N ALA A 160 -65.07 58.88 38.52
CA ALA A 160 -63.88 59.58 38.05
C ALA A 160 -62.82 59.72 39.17
N ASP A 161 -63.23 60.05 40.39
CA ASP A 161 -62.35 60.13 41.55
C ASP A 161 -61.78 58.74 41.94
N GLN A 162 -62.61 57.69 41.87
CA GLN A 162 -62.15 56.31 42.11
C GLN A 162 -61.14 55.86 41.05
N VAL A 163 -61.34 56.20 39.78
CA VAL A 163 -60.41 55.90 38.70
C VAL A 163 -59.10 56.66 38.86
N ALA A 164 -59.15 57.96 39.22
CA ALA A 164 -57.95 58.74 39.49
C ALA A 164 -57.13 58.17 40.66
N HIS A 165 -57.79 57.71 41.72
CA HIS A 165 -57.12 57.07 42.86
C HIS A 165 -56.54 55.70 42.52
N LEU A 166 -57.19 54.94 41.64
CA LEU A 166 -56.65 53.68 41.13
C LEU A 166 -55.42 53.90 40.26
N ASP A 167 -55.43 54.93 39.40
CA ASP A 167 -54.29 55.30 38.57
C ASP A 167 -53.08 55.68 39.43
N GLU A 168 -53.28 56.53 40.44
CA GLU A 168 -52.20 56.90 41.37
C GLU A 168 -51.63 55.69 42.13
N ARG A 169 -52.50 54.78 42.61
CA ARG A 169 -52.07 53.54 43.27
C ARG A 169 -51.33 52.60 42.32
N LEU A 170 -51.74 52.50 41.06
CA LEU A 170 -51.07 51.67 40.06
C LEU A 170 -49.68 52.22 39.76
N ILE A 171 -49.56 53.54 39.55
CA ILE A 171 -48.27 54.20 39.31
C ILE A 171 -47.34 53.98 40.51
N GLN A 172 -47.80 54.23 41.73
CA GLN A 172 -46.98 54.00 42.94
C GLN A 172 -46.57 52.53 43.09
N THR A 173 -47.47 51.59 42.82
CA THR A 173 -47.16 50.15 42.91
C THR A 173 -46.14 49.76 41.85
N LEU A 174 -46.27 50.25 40.62
CA LEU A 174 -45.34 49.99 39.54
C LEU A 174 -43.96 50.59 39.82
N GLU A 175 -43.89 51.82 40.35
CA GLU A 175 -42.62 52.45 40.73
C GLU A 175 -41.90 51.67 41.83
N ILE A 176 -42.63 51.24 42.86
CA ILE A 176 -42.08 50.42 43.96
C ILE A 176 -41.58 49.07 43.42
N GLN A 177 -42.39 48.39 42.60
CA GLN A 177 -42.00 47.11 42.01
C GLN A 177 -40.79 47.26 41.08
N HIS A 178 -40.74 48.33 40.28
CA HIS A 178 -39.62 48.59 39.38
C HIS A 178 -38.33 48.83 40.17
N ALA A 179 -38.39 49.63 41.25
CA ALA A 179 -37.26 49.86 42.13
C ALA A 179 -36.77 48.56 42.79
N GLN A 180 -37.69 47.71 43.28
CA GLN A 180 -37.36 46.42 43.86
C GLN A 180 -36.73 45.46 42.84
N HIS A 181 -37.24 45.44 41.60
CA HIS A 181 -36.68 44.60 40.54
C HIS A 181 -35.28 45.07 40.12
N LEU A 182 -35.04 46.38 40.01
CA LEU A 182 -33.71 46.91 39.72
C LEU A 182 -32.70 46.59 40.83
N ASP A 183 -33.13 46.66 42.09
CA ASP A 183 -32.28 46.29 43.22
C ASP A 183 -31.93 44.79 43.21
N ALA A 184 -32.93 43.93 42.96
CA ALA A 184 -32.72 42.50 42.80
C ALA A 184 -31.79 42.17 41.62
N LEU A 185 -31.95 42.84 40.47
CA LEU A 185 -31.07 42.67 39.31
C LEU A 185 -29.64 43.12 39.60
N ARG A 186 -29.47 44.24 40.32
CA ARG A 186 -28.14 44.73 40.72
C ARG A 186 -27.46 43.75 41.68
N SER A 187 -28.19 43.26 42.69
CA SER A 187 -27.70 42.24 43.61
C SER A 187 -27.32 40.95 42.88
N PHE A 188 -28.15 40.50 41.94
CA PHE A 188 -27.86 39.34 41.12
C PHE A 188 -26.60 39.54 40.26
N ALA A 189 -26.45 40.71 39.62
CA ALA A 189 -25.26 41.02 38.82
C ALA A 189 -23.98 41.05 39.67
N GLU A 190 -24.06 41.56 40.90
CA GLU A 190 -22.94 41.59 41.85
C GLU A 190 -22.54 40.17 42.28
N GLN A 191 -23.51 39.34 42.65
CA GLN A 191 -23.28 37.93 42.97
C GLN A 191 -22.73 37.14 41.78
N LEU A 192 -23.26 37.39 40.58
CA LEU A 192 -22.79 36.73 39.35
C LEU A 192 -21.34 37.11 39.03
N SER A 193 -20.99 38.39 39.20
CA SER A 193 -19.61 38.88 39.01
C SER A 193 -18.65 38.26 40.02
N GLU A 194 -19.03 38.25 41.31
CA GLU A 194 -18.23 37.66 42.37
C GLU A 194 -18.05 36.15 42.18
N MET A 195 -19.14 35.42 41.91
CA MET A 195 -19.14 33.97 41.73
C MET A 195 -18.41 33.56 40.45
N GLY A 196 -18.65 34.28 39.35
CA GLY A 196 -17.97 34.03 38.07
C GLY A 196 -16.46 34.23 38.18
N SER A 197 -16.01 35.32 38.82
CA SER A 197 -14.58 35.57 39.02
C SER A 197 -13.95 34.50 39.93
N ARG A 198 -14.58 34.18 41.06
CA ARG A 198 -14.06 33.16 42.01
C ARG A 198 -14.01 31.77 41.40
N GLN A 199 -15.07 31.34 40.70
CA GLN A 199 -15.07 30.03 40.05
C GLN A 199 -14.06 29.96 38.91
N LEU A 200 -13.91 31.03 38.13
CA LEU A 200 -12.95 31.05 37.03
C LEU A 200 -11.50 31.00 37.54
N ILE A 201 -11.20 31.74 38.61
CA ILE A 201 -9.88 31.68 39.28
C ILE A 201 -9.65 30.29 39.86
N ALA A 202 -10.63 29.71 40.57
CA ALA A 202 -10.50 28.37 41.15
C ALA A 202 -10.32 27.28 40.07
N ALA A 203 -11.06 27.37 38.96
CA ALA A 203 -10.91 26.48 37.84
C ALA A 203 -9.54 26.64 37.18
N LEU A 204 -9.08 27.87 36.94
CA LEU A 204 -7.77 28.15 36.39
C LEU A 204 -6.65 27.64 37.30
N GLU A 205 -6.76 27.86 38.61
CA GLU A 205 -5.79 27.37 39.59
C GLU A 205 -5.74 25.84 39.64
N SER A 206 -6.91 25.18 39.56
CA SER A 206 -6.98 23.72 39.45
C SER A 206 -6.31 23.22 38.17
N VAL A 207 -6.59 23.86 37.02
CA VAL A 207 -5.98 23.51 35.74
C VAL A 207 -4.46 23.71 35.78
N ILE A 208 -3.97 24.80 36.39
CA ILE A 208 -2.53 25.04 36.55
C ILE A 208 -1.90 23.99 37.46
N ARG A 209 -2.56 23.62 38.57
CA ARG A 209 -2.07 22.56 39.46
C ARG A 209 -2.03 21.19 38.77
N ASP A 210 -3.07 20.84 38.03
CA ASP A 210 -3.14 19.60 37.28
C ASP A 210 -2.12 19.58 36.14
N PHE A 211 -1.93 20.71 35.46
CA PHE A 211 -0.90 20.87 34.44
C PHE A 211 0.51 20.72 35.01
N ASN A 212 0.82 21.36 36.15
CA ASN A 212 2.12 21.24 36.80
C ASN A 212 2.39 19.81 37.31
N ARG A 213 1.36 19.13 37.85
CA ARG A 213 1.48 17.72 38.27
C ARG A 213 1.75 16.82 37.06
N ASN A 214 0.97 16.96 35.99
CA ASN A 214 1.17 16.19 34.76
C ASN A 214 2.51 16.52 34.08
N LEU A 215 2.98 17.76 34.15
CA LEU A 215 4.32 18.14 33.66
C LEU A 215 5.40 17.34 34.39
N GLY A 216 5.38 17.30 35.72
CA GLY A 216 6.36 16.56 36.50
C GLY A 216 6.36 15.06 36.21
N GLU A 217 5.18 14.43 36.20
CA GLU A 217 5.06 12.98 36.03
C GLU A 217 5.25 12.54 34.57
N GLN A 218 4.46 13.10 33.65
CA GLN A 218 4.46 12.63 32.26
C GLN A 218 5.73 13.04 31.52
N PHE A 219 6.25 14.26 31.72
CA PHE A 219 7.50 14.65 31.07
C PHE A 219 8.71 14.04 31.78
N GLY A 220 8.67 13.85 33.10
CA GLY A 220 9.73 13.12 33.82
C GLY A 220 9.91 11.70 33.29
N GLU A 221 8.82 10.93 33.15
CA GLU A 221 8.86 9.60 32.52
C GLU A 221 9.28 9.66 31.05
N ASN A 222 8.84 10.67 30.29
CA ASN A 222 9.25 10.83 28.90
C ASN A 222 10.75 11.11 28.76
N PHE A 223 11.30 12.00 29.59
CA PHE A 223 12.73 12.27 29.61
C PHE A 223 13.54 11.06 30.06
N ARG A 224 13.06 10.27 31.03
CA ARG A 224 13.75 9.04 31.43
C ARG A 224 13.77 8.00 30.30
N ARG A 225 12.67 7.84 29.57
CA ARG A 225 12.62 6.98 28.37
C ARG A 225 13.50 7.50 27.24
N LEU A 226 13.54 8.82 27.04
CA LEU A 226 14.41 9.46 26.07
C LEU A 226 15.88 9.23 26.42
N ASP A 227 16.26 9.46 27.68
CA ASP A 227 17.61 9.25 28.20
C ASP A 227 18.07 7.81 27.98
N HIS A 228 17.23 6.83 28.36
CA HIS A 228 17.49 5.42 28.08
C HIS A 228 17.64 5.14 26.57
N SER A 229 16.82 5.75 25.72
CA SER A 229 16.91 5.58 24.27
C SER A 229 18.22 6.16 23.70
N VAL A 230 18.68 7.29 24.25
CA VAL A 230 19.97 7.89 23.90
C VAL A 230 21.13 7.04 24.38
N GLU A 231 21.05 6.45 25.58
CA GLU A 231 22.05 5.52 26.10
C GLU A 231 22.20 4.29 25.19
N GLN A 232 21.07 3.69 24.78
CA GLN A 232 21.07 2.57 23.81
C GLN A 232 21.65 2.98 22.46
N LEU A 233 21.38 4.21 22.00
CA LEU A 233 21.97 4.74 20.77
C LEU A 233 23.49 4.91 20.88
N LEU A 234 24.00 5.33 22.05
CA LEU A 234 25.43 5.45 22.30
C LEU A 234 26.11 4.07 22.36
N LEU A 235 25.48 3.10 23.03
CA LEU A 235 25.94 1.72 23.05
C LEU A 235 26.01 1.14 21.62
N TRP A 236 24.96 1.35 20.83
CA TRP A 236 24.93 0.92 19.44
C TRP A 236 26.02 1.60 18.60
N GLN A 237 26.28 2.89 18.80
CA GLN A 237 27.36 3.61 18.12
C GLN A 237 28.74 3.04 18.46
N ASP A 238 28.98 2.67 19.71
CA ASP A 238 30.24 2.06 20.13
C ASP A 238 30.44 0.68 19.51
N GLN A 239 29.41 -0.17 19.56
CA GLN A 239 29.40 -1.48 18.89
C GLN A 239 29.57 -1.37 17.38
N TYR A 240 28.93 -0.37 16.75
CA TYR A 240 29.05 -0.12 15.33
C TYR A 240 30.49 0.27 14.94
N ARG A 241 31.16 1.07 15.77
CA ARG A 241 32.58 1.40 15.59
C ARG A 241 33.46 0.14 15.62
N GLU A 242 33.28 -0.74 16.61
CA GLU A 242 34.02 -2.00 16.67
C GLU A 242 33.77 -2.88 15.44
N HIS A 243 32.53 -2.95 14.95
CA HIS A 243 32.21 -3.66 13.72
C HIS A 243 32.87 -3.06 12.48
N MET A 244 32.94 -1.72 12.37
CA MET A 244 33.63 -1.07 11.25
C MET A 244 35.14 -1.32 11.28
N ASP A 245 35.75 -1.35 12.46
CA ASP A 245 37.16 -1.70 12.60
C ASP A 245 37.43 -3.16 12.20
N ALA A 246 36.58 -4.10 12.65
CA ALA A 246 36.67 -5.51 12.26
C ALA A 246 36.46 -5.71 10.74
N LEU A 247 35.50 -4.99 10.15
CA LEU A 247 35.26 -4.99 8.70
C LEU A 247 36.47 -4.45 7.93
N GLY A 248 37.10 -3.38 8.43
CA GLY A 248 38.34 -2.83 7.87
C GLY A 248 39.45 -3.87 7.83
N GLN A 249 39.67 -4.59 8.95
CA GLN A 249 40.66 -5.66 9.02
C GLN A 249 40.36 -6.81 8.05
N GLN A 250 39.09 -7.21 7.92
CA GLN A 250 38.69 -8.24 6.95
C GLN A 250 38.90 -7.79 5.51
N LEU A 251 38.63 -6.52 5.20
CA LEU A 251 38.87 -5.97 3.87
C LEU A 251 40.36 -5.94 3.54
N ASP A 252 41.22 -5.58 4.49
CA ASP A 252 42.67 -5.62 4.32
C ASP A 252 43.17 -7.05 4.02
N LEU A 253 42.65 -8.04 4.75
CA LEU A 253 42.95 -9.45 4.48
C LEU A 253 42.46 -9.89 3.09
N ALA A 254 41.28 -9.44 2.66
CA ALA A 254 40.76 -9.73 1.33
C ALA A 254 41.63 -9.11 0.23
N ILE A 255 42.07 -7.86 0.40
CA ILE A 255 42.99 -7.19 -0.54
C ILE A 255 44.32 -7.96 -0.63
N GLN A 256 44.88 -8.38 0.49
CA GLN A 256 46.10 -9.21 0.52
C GLN A 256 45.89 -10.56 -0.18
N GLY A 257 44.75 -11.21 0.06
CA GLY A 257 44.39 -12.47 -0.60
C GLY A 257 44.26 -12.33 -2.12
N VAL A 258 43.68 -11.22 -2.60
CA VAL A 258 43.58 -10.91 -4.03
C VAL A 258 44.97 -10.66 -4.62
N ALA A 259 45.83 -9.90 -3.94
CA ALA A 259 47.21 -9.67 -4.40
C ALA A 259 48.03 -10.97 -4.49
N SER A 260 47.90 -11.85 -3.49
CA SER A 260 48.53 -13.17 -3.51
C SER A 260 48.00 -14.05 -4.65
N SER A 261 46.69 -14.01 -4.90
CA SER A 261 46.06 -14.73 -6.02
C SER A 261 46.54 -14.21 -7.37
N GLN A 262 46.68 -12.89 -7.53
CA GLN A 262 47.25 -12.29 -8.73
C GLN A 262 48.68 -12.79 -8.98
N SER A 263 49.53 -12.79 -7.94
CA SER A 263 50.90 -13.31 -8.03
C SER A 263 50.93 -14.79 -8.41
N SER A 264 50.06 -15.60 -7.80
CA SER A 264 49.94 -17.03 -8.14
C SER A 264 49.49 -17.26 -9.58
N LEU A 265 48.54 -16.47 -10.08
CA LEU A 265 48.10 -16.55 -11.48
C LEU A 265 49.19 -16.13 -12.46
N GLN A 266 49.99 -15.12 -12.12
CA GLN A 266 51.16 -14.73 -12.92
C GLN A 266 52.20 -15.86 -12.96
N ALA A 267 52.51 -16.47 -11.82
CA ALA A 267 53.42 -17.61 -11.74
C ALA A 267 52.92 -18.80 -12.57
N LEU A 268 51.62 -19.14 -12.47
CA LEU A 268 51.01 -20.20 -13.29
C LEU A 268 51.07 -19.89 -14.79
N THR A 269 50.83 -18.65 -15.18
CA THR A 269 50.92 -18.23 -16.59
C THR A 269 52.35 -18.36 -17.11
N GLN A 270 53.34 -18.02 -16.28
CA GLN A 270 54.75 -18.16 -16.65
C GLN A 270 55.18 -19.63 -16.72
N GLN A 271 54.74 -20.45 -15.78
CA GLN A 271 54.96 -21.90 -15.78
C GLN A 271 54.35 -22.54 -17.05
N ALA A 272 53.13 -22.15 -17.41
CA ALA A 272 52.47 -22.64 -18.62
C ALA A 272 53.26 -22.28 -19.89
N ARG A 273 53.82 -21.07 -19.98
CA ARG A 273 54.72 -20.68 -21.09
C ARG A 273 55.98 -21.55 -21.14
N GLN A 274 56.62 -21.79 -19.99
CA GLN A 274 57.79 -22.67 -19.92
C GLN A 274 57.48 -24.08 -20.39
N ILE A 275 56.31 -24.63 -19.99
CA ILE A 275 55.86 -25.94 -20.47
C ILE A 275 55.70 -25.93 -21.99
N SER A 276 55.09 -24.89 -22.58
CA SER A 276 54.98 -24.78 -24.04
C SER A 276 56.35 -24.76 -24.73
N THR A 277 57.32 -23.99 -24.21
CA THR A 277 58.68 -23.97 -24.76
C THR A 277 59.37 -25.34 -24.64
N HIS A 278 59.21 -26.03 -23.50
CA HIS A 278 59.75 -27.38 -23.34
C HIS A 278 59.12 -28.39 -24.30
N ILE A 279 57.83 -28.24 -24.64
CA ILE A 279 57.17 -29.09 -25.65
C ILE A 279 57.76 -28.83 -27.04
N GLU A 280 58.02 -27.57 -27.40
CA GLU A 280 58.69 -27.23 -28.68
C GLU A 280 60.11 -27.82 -28.75
N ASP A 281 60.89 -27.72 -27.67
CA ASP A 281 62.23 -28.32 -27.59
C ASP A 281 62.17 -29.86 -27.65
N GLN A 282 61.17 -30.47 -27.02
CA GLN A 282 60.92 -31.92 -27.10
C GLN A 282 60.54 -32.36 -28.51
N GLU A 283 59.76 -31.57 -29.24
CA GLU A 283 59.45 -31.84 -30.65
C GLU A 283 60.71 -31.78 -31.51
N ALA A 284 61.55 -30.74 -31.32
CA ALA A 284 62.81 -30.60 -32.04
C ALA A 284 63.77 -31.77 -31.78
N THR A 285 63.91 -32.19 -30.52
CA THR A 285 64.75 -33.35 -30.15
C THR A 285 64.18 -34.66 -30.71
N MET A 286 62.86 -34.86 -30.71
CA MET A 286 62.22 -36.01 -31.36
C MET A 286 62.47 -36.06 -32.87
N ILE A 287 62.46 -34.91 -33.54
CA ILE A 287 62.82 -34.82 -34.97
C ILE A 287 64.29 -35.20 -35.18
N SER A 288 65.20 -34.70 -34.33
CA SER A 288 66.62 -35.05 -34.40
C SER A 288 66.87 -36.54 -34.17
N LEU A 289 66.23 -37.15 -33.16
CA LEU A 289 66.34 -38.58 -32.88
C LEU A 289 65.79 -39.43 -34.04
N ARG A 290 64.68 -39.03 -34.66
CA ARG A 290 64.16 -39.71 -35.85
C ARG A 290 65.16 -39.67 -37.00
N ARG A 291 65.80 -38.51 -37.23
CA ARG A 291 66.85 -38.37 -38.24
C ARG A 291 68.06 -39.26 -37.95
N GLU A 292 68.55 -39.24 -36.72
CA GLU A 292 69.68 -40.08 -36.29
C GLU A 292 69.35 -41.57 -36.40
N GLY A 293 68.09 -41.96 -36.12
CA GLY A 293 67.58 -43.30 -36.38
C GLY A 293 67.63 -43.69 -37.86
N MET A 294 67.22 -42.79 -38.77
CA MET A 294 67.33 -43.03 -40.22
C MET A 294 68.79 -43.14 -40.69
N GLU A 295 69.69 -42.33 -40.13
CA GLU A 295 71.13 -42.40 -40.43
C GLU A 295 71.74 -43.72 -39.94
N LEU A 296 71.36 -44.18 -38.74
CA LEU A 296 71.76 -45.50 -38.21
C LEU A 296 71.23 -46.64 -39.06
N GLU A 297 69.98 -46.58 -39.50
CA GLU A 297 69.39 -47.59 -40.39
C GLU A 297 70.13 -47.64 -41.74
N SER A 298 70.50 -46.48 -42.29
CA SER A 298 71.35 -46.38 -43.49
C SER A 298 72.74 -46.96 -43.25
N LEU A 299 73.37 -46.67 -42.11
CA LEU A 299 74.68 -47.22 -41.73
C LEU A 299 74.62 -48.74 -41.61
N LEU A 300 73.60 -49.27 -40.93
CA LEU A 300 73.37 -50.71 -40.82
C LEU A 300 73.15 -51.37 -42.19
N GLY A 301 72.41 -50.69 -43.09
CA GLY A 301 72.27 -51.11 -44.49
C GLY A 301 73.61 -51.20 -45.21
N SER A 302 74.47 -50.18 -45.07
CA SER A 302 75.81 -50.18 -45.67
C SER A 302 76.73 -51.26 -45.10
N ILE A 303 76.62 -51.56 -43.79
CA ILE A 303 77.36 -52.65 -43.13
C ILE A 303 76.84 -54.00 -43.63
N ALA A 304 75.54 -54.15 -43.84
CA ALA A 304 74.97 -55.35 -44.43
C ALA A 304 75.47 -55.56 -45.86
N GLU A 305 75.51 -54.51 -46.70
CA GLU A 305 76.13 -54.57 -48.02
C GLU A 305 77.62 -54.92 -47.97
N LEU A 306 78.37 -54.34 -47.02
CA LEU A 306 79.79 -54.64 -46.83
C LEU A 306 79.98 -56.12 -46.46
N ARG A 307 79.15 -56.65 -45.57
CA ARG A 307 79.14 -58.07 -45.19
C ARG A 307 78.86 -58.94 -46.42
N ASP A 308 77.90 -58.56 -47.26
CA ASP A 308 77.53 -59.33 -48.44
C ASP A 308 78.65 -59.30 -49.50
N LYS A 309 79.24 -58.13 -49.77
CA LYS A 309 80.43 -57.99 -50.63
C LYS A 309 81.64 -58.75 -50.09
N ALA A 310 81.85 -58.74 -48.77
CA ALA A 310 82.92 -59.52 -48.14
C ALA A 310 82.68 -61.03 -48.32
N ARG A 311 81.44 -61.48 -48.15
CA ARG A 311 81.03 -62.87 -48.37
C ARG A 311 81.30 -63.33 -49.81
N GLU A 312 81.19 -62.45 -50.79
CA GLU A 312 81.54 -62.73 -52.20
C GLU A 312 83.05 -62.63 -52.48
N ALA A 313 83.73 -61.64 -51.89
CA ALA A 313 85.15 -61.39 -52.12
C ALA A 313 86.06 -62.46 -51.50
N PHE A 314 85.72 -63.02 -50.33
CA PHE A 314 86.55 -64.05 -49.68
C PHE A 314 86.73 -65.31 -50.56
N PRO A 315 85.67 -65.91 -51.14
CA PRO A 315 85.82 -66.99 -52.11
C PRO A 315 86.62 -66.60 -53.35
N ALA A 316 86.42 -65.38 -53.88
CA ALA A 316 87.17 -64.91 -55.05
C ALA A 316 88.67 -64.76 -54.76
N ILE A 317 89.03 -64.32 -53.56
CA ILE A 317 90.42 -64.26 -53.08
C ILE A 317 90.98 -65.68 -52.90
N ASP A 318 90.23 -66.60 -52.27
CA ASP A 318 90.63 -68.02 -52.12
C ASP A 318 90.89 -68.67 -53.48
N GLN A 319 89.99 -68.44 -54.46
CA GLN A 319 90.13 -68.95 -55.81
C GLN A 319 91.34 -68.34 -56.53
N ARG A 320 91.58 -67.03 -56.40
CA ARG A 320 92.79 -66.38 -56.96
C ARG A 320 94.07 -66.86 -56.30
N LEU A 321 94.07 -67.10 -54.98
CA LEU A 321 95.21 -67.67 -54.26
C LEU A 321 95.49 -69.10 -54.72
N LYS A 322 94.46 -69.93 -54.91
CA LYS A 322 94.59 -71.28 -55.51
C LYS A 322 95.20 -71.20 -56.91
N VAL A 323 94.67 -70.36 -57.79
CA VAL A 323 95.23 -70.17 -59.14
C VAL A 323 96.67 -69.67 -59.06
N MET A 324 97.00 -68.74 -58.16
CA MET A 324 98.37 -68.24 -58.00
C MET A 324 99.32 -69.35 -57.52
N LEU A 325 98.90 -70.16 -56.55
CA LEU A 325 99.65 -71.33 -56.07
C LEU A 325 99.86 -72.35 -57.19
N GLU A 326 98.83 -72.63 -57.99
CA GLU A 326 98.88 -73.54 -59.13
C GLU A 326 99.79 -73.00 -60.25
N THR A 327 99.78 -71.68 -60.49
CA THR A 327 100.72 -71.04 -61.42
C THR A 327 102.17 -71.12 -60.92
N ILE A 328 102.40 -70.93 -59.62
CA ILE A 328 103.73 -71.07 -59.00
C ILE A 328 104.19 -72.53 -59.08
N GLU A 329 103.32 -73.49 -58.78
CA GLU A 329 103.60 -74.92 -58.89
C GLU A 329 103.98 -75.29 -60.33
N ASN A 330 103.20 -74.84 -61.32
CA ASN A 330 103.50 -75.03 -62.73
C ASN A 330 104.82 -74.36 -63.16
N ALA A 331 105.13 -73.16 -62.66
CA ALA A 331 106.39 -72.48 -62.93
C ALA A 331 107.59 -73.22 -62.33
N VAL A 332 107.45 -73.78 -61.12
CA VAL A 332 108.48 -74.62 -60.48
C VAL A 332 108.67 -75.92 -61.26
N LEU A 333 107.59 -76.57 -61.69
CA LEU A 333 107.66 -77.78 -62.53
C LEU A 333 108.33 -77.50 -63.88
N ALA A 334 108.03 -76.35 -64.52
CA ALA A 334 108.68 -75.93 -65.76
C ALA A 334 110.19 -75.63 -65.57
N ALA A 335 110.58 -75.05 -64.42
CA ALA A 335 111.98 -74.83 -64.07
C ALA A 335 112.73 -76.16 -63.86
N ILE A 336 112.10 -77.15 -63.22
CA ILE A 336 112.68 -78.50 -63.05
C ILE A 336 112.83 -79.20 -64.41
N GLY A 337 111.86 -79.07 -65.30
CA GLY A 337 111.91 -79.65 -66.65
C GLY A 337 112.94 -79.02 -67.58
N THR A 338 113.28 -77.74 -67.39
CA THR A 338 114.36 -77.07 -68.14
C THR A 338 115.74 -77.44 -67.62
N GLN A 339 115.89 -77.68 -66.31
CA GLN A 339 117.16 -78.11 -65.72
C GLN A 339 117.57 -79.53 -66.15
N GLN A 340 116.62 -80.45 -66.40
CA GLN A 340 116.91 -81.78 -66.95
C GLN A 340 117.29 -81.78 -68.45
N ARG A 341 116.90 -80.76 -69.22
CA ARG A 341 117.24 -80.63 -70.65
C ARG A 341 118.62 -80.05 -70.92
N LEU A 342 119.17 -79.28 -69.98
CA LEU A 342 120.50 -78.66 -70.11
C LEU A 342 121.67 -79.58 -69.70
N GLY A 343 121.40 -80.75 -69.11
CA GLY A 343 122.43 -81.72 -68.72
C GLY A 343 122.95 -82.63 -69.85
N ASN A 344 122.31 -82.67 -71.03
CA ASN A 344 122.55 -83.70 -72.06
C ASN A 344 123.17 -83.19 -73.39
N LEU A 345 123.66 -81.95 -73.48
CA LEU A 345 124.18 -81.37 -74.74
C LEU A 345 125.59 -80.76 -74.63
N GLY A 346 126.43 -81.31 -73.75
CA GLY A 346 127.82 -80.90 -73.56
C GLY A 346 128.85 -81.95 -73.97
N ALA A 347 128.84 -82.41 -75.21
CA ALA A 347 129.96 -83.14 -75.84
C ALA A 347 129.77 -83.19 -77.36
N GLU A 348 130.32 -82.21 -78.09
CA GLU A 348 131.05 -82.38 -79.37
C GLU A 348 131.25 -81.01 -80.06
N ASP A 349 132.50 -80.54 -79.94
CA ASP A 349 133.35 -79.81 -80.89
C ASP A 349 132.86 -78.56 -81.67
N GLY A 350 133.56 -77.45 -81.40
CA GLY A 350 134.64 -77.05 -82.31
C GLY A 350 134.40 -75.87 -83.28
N HIS A 351 135.08 -74.76 -82.96
CA HIS A 351 135.80 -73.86 -83.88
C HIS A 351 135.17 -72.53 -84.41
N PHE A 352 135.87 -71.42 -84.06
CA PHE A 352 136.09 -70.15 -84.80
C PHE A 352 134.89 -69.22 -85.10
N THR A 353 134.91 -67.88 -85.06
CA THR A 353 135.84 -66.81 -84.63
C THR A 353 135.09 -65.47 -84.76
N SER A 354 135.49 -64.52 -83.90
CA SER A 354 135.64 -63.07 -84.11
C SER A 354 134.47 -62.14 -84.47
N HIS A 355 134.46 -61.07 -83.67
CA HIS A 355 134.25 -59.65 -84.00
C HIS A 355 132.93 -58.95 -83.65
N ARG A 356 133.09 -58.04 -82.66
CA ARG A 356 132.78 -56.60 -82.65
C ARG A 356 131.39 -56.11 -82.21
N GLN A 357 131.48 -55.39 -81.08
CA GLN A 357 131.05 -54.00 -80.86
C GLN A 357 129.58 -53.65 -80.55
N GLU A 358 129.48 -52.77 -79.53
CA GLU A 358 128.52 -51.66 -79.36
C GLU A 358 127.09 -52.01 -78.95
N PHE A 359 126.34 -51.21 -78.19
CA PHE A 359 126.52 -50.09 -77.25
C PHE A 359 125.08 -49.75 -76.75
N ALA A 360 124.98 -48.90 -75.74
CA ALA A 360 123.79 -48.11 -75.32
C ALA A 360 122.68 -48.86 -74.55
N ALA A 361 122.32 -48.54 -73.30
CA ALA A 361 122.09 -47.27 -72.59
C ALA A 361 120.83 -46.49 -73.06
N ARG A 362 119.83 -46.38 -72.16
CA ARG A 362 118.89 -45.26 -71.89
C ARG A 362 117.75 -45.81 -71.01
N ALA A 363 117.52 -45.37 -69.77
CA ALA A 363 117.12 -44.05 -69.27
C ALA A 363 115.76 -43.57 -69.84
N HIS A 364 114.70 -43.57 -69.03
CA HIS A 364 114.07 -42.36 -68.48
C HIS A 364 112.75 -42.63 -67.74
N ALA A 365 112.61 -41.89 -66.63
CA ALA A 365 111.39 -41.35 -66.00
C ALA A 365 110.41 -42.31 -65.31
#